data_AF-B7P6U5-F1
#
_entry.id   AF-B7P6U5-F1
#
_cell.length_a   1.000
_cell.length_b   1.000
_cell.length_c   1.000
_cell.angle_alpha   90.00
_cell.angle_beta   90.00
_cell.angle_gamma   90.00
#
_symmetry.space_group_name_H-M   'P 1'
#
loop_
_entity.id
_entity.type
_entity.pdbx_description
1 polymer ?
#
loop_
_entity_poly.entity_id
_entity_poly.type
_entity_poly.pdbx_seq_one_letter_code
_entity_poly.pdbx_strand_id
1 'polypeptide(L)' 'NENLHRLTNFPNNKQVLKIELTRQEGNDINVEYDYIKVGSQADEYKLSIGRYKGPPG' A
#
# COMPACT_ATOMS: atom_id res chain seq x y z
N ASN A 1 13.71 2.12 2.12
CA ASN A 1 12.71 2.90 1.36
C ASN A 1 13.00 3.02 -0.13
N GLU A 2 14.26 3.13 -0.57
CA GLU A 2 14.58 3.15 -2.02
C GLU A 2 14.05 1.95 -2.81
N ASN A 3 14.09 0.74 -2.24
CA ASN A 3 13.56 -0.45 -2.92
C ASN A 3 12.03 -0.35 -3.10
N LEU A 4 11.32 0.20 -2.12
CA LEU A 4 9.87 0.42 -2.21
C LEU A 4 9.55 1.54 -3.21
N HIS A 5 10.34 2.61 -3.24
CA HIS A 5 10.24 3.66 -4.26
C HIS A 5 10.40 3.07 -5.67
N ARG A 6 11.47 2.30 -5.91
CA ARG A 6 11.73 1.66 -7.21
C ARG A 6 10.64 0.67 -7.60
N LEU A 7 10.20 -0.17 -6.66
CA LEU A 7 9.14 -1.12 -6.90
C LEU A 7 7.86 -0.38 -7.29
N THR A 8 7.34 0.50 -6.44
CA THR A 8 6.04 1.19 -6.65
C THR A 8 5.98 2.18 -7.81
N ASN A 9 7.13 2.59 -8.36
CA ASN A 9 7.19 3.46 -9.55
C ASN A 9 7.63 2.73 -10.82
N PHE A 10 7.81 1.40 -10.78
CA PHE A 10 8.19 0.64 -11.96
C PHE A 10 7.06 0.68 -13.01
N PRO A 11 7.35 1.04 -14.28
CA PRO A 11 6.33 1.21 -15.31
C PRO A 11 5.60 -0.10 -15.62
N ASN A 12 4.31 -0.01 -15.96
CA ASN A 12 3.45 -1.13 -16.35
C ASN A 12 3.31 -2.27 -15.32
N ASN A 13 3.68 -2.03 -14.05
CA ASN A 13 3.48 -2.99 -12.98
C ASN A 13 2.27 -2.59 -12.15
N LYS A 14 1.14 -3.30 -12.30
CA LYS A 14 0.00 -3.13 -11.41
C LYS A 14 0.40 -3.67 -10.03
N GLN A 15 0.47 -2.78 -9.05
CA GLN A 15 0.78 -3.13 -7.67
C GLN A 15 -0.40 -2.83 -6.78
N VAL A 16 -0.65 -3.76 -5.86
CA VAL A 16 -1.68 -3.66 -4.83
C VAL A 16 -0.97 -3.73 -3.49
N LEU A 17 -1.26 -2.79 -2.61
CA LEU A 17 -0.88 -2.89 -1.20
C LEU A 17 -1.99 -3.65 -0.47
N LYS A 18 -1.69 -4.86 0.01
CA LYS A 18 -2.56 -5.62 0.90
C LYS A 18 -2.06 -5.47 2.34
N ILE A 19 -2.96 -5.09 3.24
CA ILE A 19 -2.74 -5.03 4.68
C ILE A 19 -3.66 -6.06 5.32
N GLU A 20 -3.05 -7.02 6.01
CA GLU A 20 -3.75 -8.06 6.75
C GLU A 20 -3.53 -7.81 8.25
N LEU A 21 -4.62 -7.66 8.99
CA LEU A 21 -4.61 -7.48 10.44
C LEU A 21 -5.24 -8.71 11.07
N THR A 22 -4.39 -9.55 11.67
CA THR A 22 -4.83 -10.70 12.46
C THR A 22 -5.15 -10.25 13.88
N ARG A 23 -6.36 -10.57 14.36
CA ARG A 23 -6.78 -10.23 15.72
C ARG A 23 -6.64 -11.46 16.63
N GLN A 24 -6.25 -11.25 17.89
CA GLN A 24 -6.21 -12.34 18.88
C GLN A 24 -7.60 -12.92 19.15
N GLU A 25 -8.63 -12.08 19.08
CA GLU A 25 -10.04 -12.48 19.15
C GLU A 25 -10.85 -11.75 18.07
N GLY A 26 -11.80 -12.45 17.45
CA GLY A 26 -12.65 -11.93 16.37
C GLY A 26 -12.13 -12.24 14.96
N ASN A 27 -12.62 -11.49 13.97
CA ASN A 27 -12.31 -11.71 12.57
C ASN A 27 -11.09 -10.89 12.12
N ASP A 28 -10.29 -11.49 11.24
CA ASP A 28 -9.21 -10.82 10.54
C ASP A 28 -9.75 -9.73 9.61
N ILE A 29 -8.98 -8.65 9.49
CA ILE A 29 -9.30 -7.54 8.60
C ILE A 29 -8.31 -7.53 7.44
N ASN A 30 -8.87 -7.58 6.24
CA ASN A 30 -8.13 -7.42 4.99
C ASN A 30 -8.47 -6.09 4.37
N VAL A 31 -7.44 -5.31 4.04
CA VAL A 31 -7.55 -4.03 3.35
C VAL A 31 -6.63 -4.05 2.13
N GLU A 32 -7.13 -3.56 1.00
CA GLU A 32 -6.38 -3.44 -0.24
C GLU A 32 -6.41 -2.00 -0.77
N TYR A 33 -5.30 -1.59 -1.38
CA TYR A 33 -5.18 -0.35 -2.14
C TYR A 33 -4.63 -0.64 -3.53
N ASP A 34 -5.45 -0.43 -4.57
CA ASP A 34 -5.05 -0.65 -5.99
C ASP A 34 -4.19 0.50 -6.56
N TYR A 35 -3.88 1.50 -5.74
CA TYR A 35 -2.92 2.55 -6.07
C TYR A 35 -2.00 2.73 -4.89
N ILE A 36 -0.70 2.51 -5.12
CA ILE A 36 0.37 2.77 -4.18
C ILE A 36 1.55 3.42 -4.93
N LYS A 37 2.08 4.50 -4.36
CA LYS A 37 3.35 5.09 -4.76
C LYS A 37 4.14 5.54 -3.55
N VAL A 38 5.43 5.27 -3.57
CA VAL A 38 6.39 5.80 -2.60
C VAL A 38 7.23 6.87 -3.31
N GLY A 39 7.31 8.07 -2.73
CA GLY A 39 8.13 9.18 -3.26
C GLY A 39 9.63 8.89 -3.23
N SER A 40 10.43 9.74 -3.87
CA SER A 40 11.88 9.64 -3.83
C SER A 40 12.45 10.03 -2.46
N GLN A 41 13.76 9.94 -2.25
CA GLN A 41 14.39 10.47 -1.03
C GLN A 41 14.17 11.99 -0.87
N ALA A 42 14.15 12.74 -1.97
CA ALA A 42 13.87 14.18 -1.94
C ALA A 42 12.42 14.50 -1.54
N ASP A 43 11.50 13.57 -1.82
CA ASP A 43 10.11 13.61 -1.35
C ASP A 43 9.93 12.95 0.01
N GLU A 44 11.03 12.69 0.73
CA GLU A 44 11.06 12.03 2.04
C GLU A 44 10.32 10.68 2.06
N TYR A 45 10.28 9.98 0.92
CA TYR A 45 9.55 8.74 0.73
C TYR A 45 8.06 8.82 1.03
N LYS A 46 7.44 9.99 0.81
CA LYS A 46 6.00 10.21 1.00
C LYS A 46 5.16 9.09 0.36
N LEU A 47 4.32 8.46 1.17
CA LEU A 47 3.40 7.41 0.75
C LEU A 47 2.12 8.04 0.17
N SER A 48 1.77 7.63 -1.05
CA SER A 48 0.49 7.97 -1.70
C SER A 48 -0.27 6.68 -1.95
N ILE A 49 -1.49 6.57 -1.39
CA ILE A 49 -2.36 5.41 -1.54
C ILE A 49 -3.75 5.83 -2.01
N GLY A 50 -4.46 4.94 -2.69
CA GLY A 50 -5.81 5.19 -3.17
C GLY A 50 -6.50 3.93 -3.64
N ARG A 51 -7.75 4.06 -4.09
CA ARG A 51 -8.61 2.94 -4.51
C ARG A 51 -8.74 1.88 -3.40
N TYR A 52 -9.18 2.36 -2.24
CA TYR A 52 -9.43 1.54 -1.06
C TYR A 52 -10.47 0.45 -1.35
N LYS A 53 -10.19 -0.76 -0.88
CA LYS A 53 -11.12 -1.88 -0.82
C LYS A 53 -10.98 -2.56 0.54
N GLY A 54 -12.06 -2.61 1.30
CA GLY A 54 -12.07 -3.20 2.62
C GLY A 54 -13.36 -2.86 3.36
N PRO A 55 -13.48 -3.25 4.64
CA PRO A 55 -14.60 -2.87 5.49
C PRO A 55 -14.77 -1.35 5.58
N PRO A 56 -15.97 -0.82 5.91
CA PRO A 56 -16.11 0.60 6.22
C PRO A 56 -15.10 1.01 7.31
N GLY A 57 -14.37 2.09 7.04
CA GLY A 57 -13.43 2.70 8.00
C GLY A 57 -14.13 3.49 9.08
#